data_AF-A0A383D3F8-F1
#
_entry.id   AF-A0A383D3F8-F1
#
_cell.length_a   1.000
_cell.length_b   1.000
_cell.length_c   1.000
_cell.angle_alpha   90.00
_cell.angle_beta   90.00
_cell.angle_gamma   90.00
#
_symmetry.space_group_name_H-M   'P 1'
#
loop_
_entity.id
_entity.type
_entity.pdbx_description
1 polymer ?
#
loop_
_entity_poly.entity_id
_entity_poly.type
_entity_poly.pdbx_seq_one_letter_code
_entity_poly.pdbx_strand_id
1 'polypeptide(L)'
;MKVLLKAIRTSEDLTCLFIFCENNGIEMLRQGYPMTLENIQTGVINWGGYGSSFMIGPSLFNYFKLKYPDGDPPRGKAFARVKMIFNGELENNDTKVVIQRIEKLGGLVVQNIDEKVNLIVNGKGADKQLLKKAKELNHILILDEERFIEILPAIRKKPIKRTLKPRKDVPNTVDKKVLDKLKKFFISRDNDLISQGLEMYRSLQNTDVANYFLDGVQYASQGGGHLIP
;
A
#
# COMPACT_ATOMS: atom_id res chain seq x y z
N MET A 1 -10.51 5.87 -4.29
CA MET A 1 -10.84 4.99 -5.42
C MET A 1 -9.88 3.82 -5.49
N LYS A 2 -8.56 4.04 -5.42
CA LYS A 2 -7.56 2.95 -5.41
C LYS A 2 -7.86 1.83 -4.41
N VAL A 3 -8.43 2.15 -3.25
CA VAL A 3 -8.84 1.16 -2.23
C VAL A 3 -9.80 0.09 -2.76
N LEU A 4 -10.63 0.41 -3.76
CA LEU A 4 -11.59 -0.52 -4.36
C LEU A 4 -10.89 -1.70 -5.07
N LEU A 5 -9.64 -1.53 -5.52
CA LEU A 5 -8.84 -2.63 -6.09
C LEU A 5 -8.63 -3.79 -5.10
N LYS A 6 -8.75 -3.55 -3.79
CA LYS A 6 -8.69 -4.60 -2.77
C LYS A 6 -9.95 -5.46 -2.73
N ALA A 7 -11.09 -4.91 -3.16
CA ALA A 7 -12.38 -5.59 -3.15
C ALA A 7 -12.59 -6.48 -4.38
N ILE A 8 -11.76 -6.36 -5.42
CA ILE A 8 -11.93 -7.06 -6.69
C ILE A 8 -11.70 -8.56 -6.49
N ARG A 9 -12.69 -9.37 -6.86
CA ARG A 9 -12.63 -10.84 -6.81
C ARG A 9 -12.87 -11.48 -8.16
N THR A 10 -13.58 -10.81 -9.08
CA THR A 10 -13.92 -11.32 -10.41
C THR A 10 -13.42 -10.38 -11.53
N SER A 11 -13.41 -10.88 -12.76
CA SER A 11 -13.09 -10.08 -13.95
C SER A 11 -14.15 -9.01 -14.20
N GLU A 12 -15.41 -9.32 -13.89
CA GLU A 12 -16.54 -8.38 -13.93
C GLU A 12 -16.31 -7.20 -13.00
N ASP A 13 -15.91 -7.44 -11.74
CA ASP A 13 -15.59 -6.38 -10.78
C ASP A 13 -14.51 -5.43 -11.33
N LEU A 14 -13.44 -6.01 -11.90
CA LEU A 14 -12.32 -5.25 -12.44
C LEU A 14 -12.73 -4.45 -13.67
N THR A 15 -13.53 -5.05 -14.55
CA THR A 15 -14.07 -4.43 -15.75
C THR A 15 -14.96 -3.25 -15.38
N CYS A 16 -15.87 -3.42 -14.41
CA CYS A 16 -16.72 -2.34 -13.91
C CYS A 16 -15.89 -1.15 -13.40
N LEU A 17 -14.86 -1.44 -12.58
CA LEU A 17 -13.98 -0.39 -12.08
C LEU A 17 -13.19 0.29 -13.20
N PHE A 18 -12.74 -0.47 -14.20
CA PHE A 18 -12.01 0.06 -15.35
C PHE A 18 -12.88 0.98 -16.22
N ILE A 19 -14.11 0.56 -16.55
CA ILE A 19 -15.08 1.39 -17.29
C ILE A 19 -15.35 2.70 -16.54
N PHE A 20 -15.52 2.63 -15.21
CA PHE A 20 -15.66 3.86 -14.42
C PHE A 20 -14.44 4.78 -14.53
N CYS A 21 -13.24 4.20 -14.51
CA CYS A 21 -11.99 4.97 -14.65
C CYS A 21 -11.94 5.67 -16.01
N GLU A 22 -12.19 4.95 -17.11
CA GLU A 22 -12.19 5.52 -18.47
C GLU A 22 -13.22 6.65 -18.61
N ASN A 23 -14.46 6.44 -18.17
CA ASN A 23 -15.53 7.43 -18.25
C ASN A 23 -15.23 8.72 -17.46
N ASN A 24 -14.35 8.66 -16.47
CA ASN A 24 -13.96 9.79 -15.64
C ASN A 24 -12.53 10.29 -15.91
N GLY A 25 -11.90 9.87 -17.01
CA GLY A 25 -10.56 10.29 -17.40
C GLY A 25 -9.46 9.86 -16.43
N ILE A 26 -9.67 8.76 -15.70
CA ILE A 26 -8.70 8.20 -14.76
C ILE A 26 -7.94 7.09 -15.49
N GLU A 27 -6.63 7.23 -15.61
CA GLU A 27 -5.79 6.22 -16.25
C GLU A 27 -5.42 5.12 -15.25
N MET A 28 -5.72 3.86 -15.59
CA MET A 28 -5.19 2.71 -14.87
C MET A 28 -3.86 2.29 -15.49
N LEU A 29 -2.79 2.34 -14.69
CA LEU A 29 -1.42 2.16 -15.15
C LEU A 29 -0.77 0.93 -14.50
N ARG A 30 0.02 0.19 -15.28
CA ARG A 30 0.99 -0.80 -14.79
C ARG A 30 2.39 -0.37 -15.18
N GLN A 31 3.26 -0.12 -14.19
CA GLN A 31 4.64 0.34 -14.41
C GLN A 31 4.77 1.56 -15.35
N GLY A 32 3.75 2.42 -15.39
CA GLY A 32 3.73 3.61 -16.25
C GLY A 32 3.01 3.42 -17.59
N TYR A 33 2.66 2.19 -17.95
CA TYR A 33 1.92 1.89 -19.17
C TYR A 33 0.40 1.88 -18.90
N PRO A 34 -0.41 2.54 -19.75
CA PRO A 34 -1.87 2.49 -19.64
C PRO A 34 -2.39 1.10 -19.99
N MET A 35 -3.33 0.63 -19.18
CA MET A 35 -4.05 -0.61 -19.42
C MET A 35 -5.24 -0.33 -20.34
N THR A 36 -5.52 -1.25 -21.25
CA THR A 36 -6.72 -1.22 -22.10
C THR A 36 -7.79 -2.15 -21.55
N LEU A 37 -9.03 -1.98 -22.01
CA LEU A 37 -10.13 -2.88 -21.68
C LEU A 37 -9.79 -4.34 -22.03
N GLU A 38 -9.12 -4.57 -23.15
CA GLU A 38 -8.67 -5.90 -23.56
C GLU A 38 -7.70 -6.51 -22.54
N ASN A 39 -6.75 -5.74 -22.01
CA ASN A 39 -5.84 -6.23 -20.96
C ASN A 39 -6.60 -6.61 -19.70
N ILE A 40 -7.64 -5.85 -19.35
CA ILE A 40 -8.47 -6.07 -18.17
C ILE A 40 -9.35 -7.31 -18.31
N GLN A 41 -10.00 -7.49 -19.46
CA GLN A 41 -10.92 -8.61 -19.71
C GLN A 41 -10.17 -9.93 -19.84
N THR A 42 -9.02 -9.93 -20.52
CA THR A 42 -8.22 -11.14 -20.72
C THR A 42 -7.36 -11.48 -19.51
N GLY A 43 -7.08 -10.51 -18.63
CA GLY A 43 -6.08 -10.66 -17.56
C GLY A 43 -4.65 -10.82 -18.08
N VAL A 44 -4.43 -10.55 -19.37
CA VAL A 44 -3.15 -10.70 -20.06
C VAL A 44 -2.74 -9.36 -20.65
N ILE A 45 -1.49 -9.00 -20.40
CA ILE A 45 -0.86 -7.82 -20.96
C ILE A 45 0.15 -8.28 -22.00
N ASN A 46 -0.04 -7.86 -23.25
CA ASN A 46 0.91 -8.12 -24.33
C ASN A 46 1.90 -6.95 -24.42
N TRP A 47 3.17 -7.21 -24.13
CA TRP A 47 4.24 -6.23 -24.18
C TRP A 47 5.00 -6.23 -25.52
N GLY A 48 4.32 -6.55 -26.63
CA GLY A 48 4.95 -6.61 -27.95
C GLY A 48 5.79 -7.87 -28.16
N GLY A 49 5.31 -9.03 -27.69
CA GLY A 49 5.94 -10.34 -27.90
C GLY A 49 6.21 -11.15 -26.63
N TYR A 50 6.22 -10.49 -25.47
CA TYR A 50 6.22 -11.14 -24.15
C TYR A 50 4.89 -10.86 -23.45
N GLY A 51 4.05 -11.89 -23.32
CA GLY A 51 2.80 -11.79 -22.55
C GLY A 51 3.07 -11.92 -21.05
N SER A 52 2.45 -11.07 -20.23
CA SER A 52 2.37 -11.28 -18.78
C SER A 52 0.92 -11.38 -18.36
N SER A 53 0.54 -12.41 -17.60
CA SER A 53 -0.77 -12.47 -16.95
C SER A 53 -0.71 -11.89 -15.54
N PHE A 54 -1.86 -11.44 -15.04
CA PHE A 54 -2.03 -11.09 -13.64
C PHE A 54 -3.24 -11.79 -13.05
N MET A 55 -3.15 -12.12 -11.77
CA MET A 55 -4.24 -12.76 -11.05
C MET A 55 -5.21 -11.71 -10.52
N ILE A 56 -6.51 -11.96 -10.73
CA ILE A 56 -7.58 -11.16 -10.17
C ILE A 56 -7.66 -11.42 -8.66
N GLY A 57 -7.62 -10.34 -7.87
CA GLY A 57 -7.68 -10.42 -6.41
C GLY A 57 -7.14 -9.17 -5.71
N PRO A 58 -7.03 -9.18 -4.37
CA PRO A 58 -6.63 -8.01 -3.60
C PRO A 58 -5.21 -7.50 -3.90
N SER A 59 -4.35 -8.34 -4.49
CA SER A 59 -3.00 -7.98 -4.94
C SER A 59 -3.01 -6.90 -6.01
N LEU A 60 -4.13 -6.73 -6.73
CA LEU A 60 -4.32 -5.68 -7.74
C LEU A 60 -4.11 -4.27 -7.17
N PHE A 61 -4.38 -4.07 -5.87
CA PHE A 61 -4.11 -2.80 -5.19
C PHE A 61 -2.64 -2.36 -5.27
N ASN A 62 -1.71 -3.31 -5.19
CA ASN A 62 -0.28 -3.05 -5.32
C ASN A 62 0.18 -3.11 -6.78
N TYR A 63 -0.54 -3.85 -7.61
CA TYR A 63 -0.20 -4.07 -9.01
C TYR A 63 -0.42 -2.82 -9.88
N PHE A 64 -1.60 -2.20 -9.74
CA PHE A 64 -2.00 -1.03 -10.52
C PHE A 64 -1.75 0.30 -9.80
N LYS A 65 -1.46 1.32 -10.60
CA LYS A 65 -1.51 2.74 -10.21
C LYS A 65 -2.70 3.38 -10.90
N LEU A 66 -3.29 4.38 -10.27
CA LEU A 66 -4.35 5.17 -10.85
C LEU A 66 -3.82 6.60 -10.95
N LYS A 67 -3.90 7.19 -12.13
CA LYS A 67 -3.53 8.59 -12.38
C LYS A 67 -4.82 9.36 -12.63
N TYR A 68 -5.00 10.43 -11.86
CA TYR A 68 -6.22 11.20 -11.83
C TYR A 68 -6.05 12.52 -12.60
N PRO A 69 -7.11 13.02 -13.26
CA PRO A 69 -7.01 14.24 -14.06
C PRO A 69 -6.68 15.48 -13.21
N ASP A 70 -7.28 15.61 -12.02
CA ASP A 70 -7.03 16.74 -11.11
C ASP A 70 -5.91 16.47 -10.09
N GLY A 71 -5.05 15.48 -10.37
CA GLY A 71 -3.94 15.11 -9.51
C GLY A 71 -4.29 14.14 -8.37
N ASP A 72 -3.24 13.76 -7.65
CA ASP A 72 -3.29 12.70 -6.65
C ASP A 72 -4.13 13.08 -5.42
N PRO A 73 -4.88 12.11 -4.86
CA PRO A 73 -5.69 12.36 -3.67
C PRO A 73 -4.83 12.68 -2.43
N PRO A 74 -5.33 13.49 -1.49
CA PRO A 74 -4.60 13.84 -0.27
C PRO A 74 -4.17 12.61 0.54
N ARG A 75 -2.98 12.70 1.16
CA ARG A 75 -2.42 11.60 1.94
C ARG A 75 -3.36 11.20 3.07
N GLY A 76 -3.64 9.89 3.17
CA GLY A 76 -4.52 9.32 4.21
C GLY A 76 -6.00 9.30 3.84
N LYS A 77 -6.40 9.89 2.71
CA LYS A 77 -7.78 9.82 2.19
C LYS A 77 -7.98 8.59 1.29
N ALA A 78 -8.05 7.42 1.91
CA ALA A 78 -8.13 6.14 1.19
C ALA A 78 -9.37 6.02 0.27
N PHE A 79 -10.48 6.63 0.67
CA PHE A 79 -11.74 6.65 -0.06
C PHE A 79 -11.93 7.90 -0.93
N ALA A 80 -10.89 8.72 -1.11
CA ALA A 80 -10.95 9.86 -2.03
C ALA A 80 -11.44 9.44 -3.43
N ARG A 81 -12.36 10.20 -4.03
CA ARG A 81 -13.00 9.88 -5.32
C ARG A 81 -13.79 8.55 -5.32
N VAL A 82 -14.19 8.06 -4.15
CA VAL A 82 -15.23 7.03 -4.04
C VAL A 82 -16.52 7.73 -3.67
N LYS A 83 -17.54 7.58 -4.50
CA LYS A 83 -18.89 8.05 -4.24
C LYS A 83 -19.79 6.84 -4.18
N MET A 84 -20.43 6.66 -3.03
CA MET A 84 -21.08 5.40 -2.71
C MET A 84 -22.49 5.57 -2.17
N ILE A 85 -23.27 4.50 -2.31
CA ILE A 85 -24.62 4.37 -1.74
C ILE A 85 -24.63 3.17 -0.80
N PHE A 86 -25.19 3.35 0.39
CA PHE A 86 -25.57 2.24 1.26
C PHE A 86 -27.00 1.84 0.91
N ASN A 87 -27.15 0.64 0.35
CA ASN A 87 -28.44 0.10 -0.03
C ASN A 87 -28.94 -0.84 1.07
N GLY A 88 -29.80 -0.31 1.94
CA GLY A 88 -30.23 -0.99 3.17
C GLY A 88 -29.31 -0.69 4.36
N GLU A 89 -29.57 -1.38 5.47
CA GLU A 89 -28.80 -1.23 6.72
C GLU A 89 -27.74 -2.32 6.84
N LEU A 90 -26.55 -1.96 7.35
CA LEU A 90 -25.52 -2.93 7.69
C LEU A 90 -25.99 -3.77 8.89
N GLU A 91 -25.83 -5.09 8.82
CA GLU A 91 -26.32 -6.04 9.82
C GLU A 91 -25.38 -6.15 11.02
N ASN A 92 -24.07 -6.09 10.78
CA ASN A 92 -23.05 -6.30 11.81
C ASN A 92 -22.44 -5.00 12.34
N ASN A 93 -22.71 -3.86 11.71
CA ASN A 93 -22.08 -2.58 12.04
C ASN A 93 -23.09 -1.43 12.05
N ASP A 94 -22.85 -0.42 12.89
CA ASP A 94 -23.62 0.81 12.84
C ASP A 94 -23.31 1.58 11.55
N THR A 95 -24.29 1.61 10.65
CA THR A 95 -24.23 2.31 9.36
C THR A 95 -23.80 3.78 9.52
N LYS A 96 -24.27 4.49 10.55
CA LYS A 96 -23.91 5.91 10.77
C LYS A 96 -22.44 6.07 11.13
N VAL A 97 -21.92 5.20 11.99
CA VAL A 97 -20.51 5.21 12.40
C VAL A 97 -19.60 4.90 11.21
N VAL A 98 -20.01 3.94 10.39
CA VAL A 98 -19.30 3.57 9.16
C VAL A 98 -19.28 4.72 8.16
N ILE A 99 -20.42 5.38 7.91
CA ILE A 99 -20.53 6.56 7.03
C ILE A 99 -19.58 7.67 7.49
N GLN A 100 -19.63 8.05 8.78
CA GLN A 100 -18.75 9.10 9.31
C GLN A 100 -17.26 8.75 9.15
N ARG A 101 -16.90 7.47 9.27
CA ARG A 101 -15.52 7.01 9.07
C ARG A 101 -15.11 7.14 7.60
N ILE A 102 -15.99 6.81 6.67
CA ILE A 102 -15.74 6.90 5.23
C ILE A 102 -15.56 8.35 4.79
N GLU A 103 -16.40 9.25 5.28
CA GLU A 103 -16.30 10.68 5.03
C GLU A 103 -14.97 11.24 5.54
N LYS A 104 -14.54 10.82 6.74
CA LYS A 104 -13.19 11.14 7.27
C LYS A 104 -12.08 10.63 6.36
N LEU A 105 -12.26 9.47 5.73
CA LEU A 105 -11.34 8.89 4.74
C LEU A 105 -11.50 9.48 3.33
N GLY A 106 -12.37 10.48 3.14
CA GLY A 106 -12.54 11.23 1.89
C GLY A 106 -13.54 10.63 0.90
N GLY A 107 -14.33 9.63 1.31
CA GLY A 107 -15.44 9.14 0.51
C GLY A 107 -16.66 10.07 0.62
N LEU A 108 -17.55 9.99 -0.36
CA LEU A 108 -18.83 10.69 -0.37
C LEU A 108 -19.96 9.67 -0.36
N VAL A 109 -20.90 9.80 0.58
CA VAL A 109 -22.09 8.94 0.64
C VAL A 109 -23.29 9.72 0.11
N VAL A 110 -24.01 9.14 -0.83
CA VAL A 110 -25.21 9.72 -1.42
C VAL A 110 -26.38 8.74 -1.36
N GLN A 111 -27.61 9.24 -1.55
CA GLN A 111 -28.83 8.44 -1.52
C GLN A 111 -29.28 7.98 -2.92
N ASN A 112 -28.96 8.76 -3.96
CA ASN A 112 -29.39 8.50 -5.33
C ASN A 112 -28.19 8.16 -6.23
N ILE A 113 -28.44 7.35 -7.25
CA ILE A 113 -27.46 7.05 -8.29
C ILE A 113 -27.29 8.28 -9.18
N ASP A 114 -26.03 8.65 -9.41
CA ASP A 114 -25.61 9.58 -10.45
C ASP A 114 -24.37 9.05 -11.17
N GLU A 115 -23.96 9.73 -12.23
CA GLU A 115 -22.85 9.33 -13.12
C GLU A 115 -21.50 9.17 -12.40
N LYS A 116 -21.35 9.73 -11.20
CA LYS A 116 -20.10 9.68 -10.43
C LYS A 116 -20.13 8.61 -9.34
N VAL A 117 -21.26 7.94 -9.12
CA VAL A 117 -21.35 6.82 -8.18
C VAL A 117 -20.54 5.65 -8.74
N ASN A 118 -19.63 5.10 -7.93
CA ASN A 118 -18.77 3.98 -8.33
C ASN A 118 -18.81 2.80 -7.36
N LEU A 119 -19.57 2.91 -6.27
CA LEU A 119 -19.70 1.84 -5.30
C LEU A 119 -21.13 1.79 -4.72
N ILE A 120 -21.69 0.60 -4.60
CA ILE A 120 -22.87 0.32 -3.79
C ILE A 120 -22.49 -0.73 -2.76
N VAL A 121 -22.85 -0.48 -1.50
CA VAL A 121 -22.72 -1.45 -0.41
C VAL A 121 -24.12 -1.96 -0.09
N ASN A 122 -24.35 -3.25 -0.33
CA ASN A 122 -25.60 -3.91 -0.02
C ASN A 122 -25.61 -4.38 1.45
N GLY A 123 -26.66 -3.95 2.15
CA GLY A 123 -27.01 -4.43 3.47
C GLY A 123 -28.37 -5.15 3.48
N LYS A 124 -28.90 -5.31 4.68
CA LYS A 124 -30.23 -5.87 4.93
C LYS A 124 -31.31 -4.93 4.42
N GLY A 125 -32.30 -5.49 3.73
CA GLY A 125 -33.39 -4.70 3.13
C GLY A 125 -32.99 -3.93 1.87
N ALA A 126 -31.89 -4.32 1.22
CA ALA A 126 -31.44 -3.74 -0.05
C ALA A 126 -32.57 -3.68 -1.10
N ASP A 127 -32.75 -2.50 -1.71
CA ASP A 127 -33.70 -2.29 -2.79
C ASP A 127 -33.22 -3.02 -4.06
N LYS A 128 -34.07 -3.94 -4.55
CA LYS A 128 -33.82 -4.71 -5.77
C LYS A 128 -33.87 -3.85 -7.03
N GLN A 129 -34.63 -2.75 -7.03
CA GLN A 129 -34.72 -1.87 -8.19
C GLN A 129 -33.44 -1.07 -8.38
N LEU A 130 -32.89 -0.52 -7.29
CA LEU A 130 -31.60 0.17 -7.30
C LEU A 130 -30.48 -0.76 -7.82
N LEU A 131 -30.49 -2.03 -7.41
CA LEU A 131 -29.52 -3.01 -7.89
C LEU A 131 -29.63 -3.34 -9.37
N LYS A 132 -30.84 -3.43 -9.92
CA LYS A 132 -31.03 -3.63 -11.36
C LYS A 132 -30.47 -2.45 -12.15
N LYS A 133 -30.81 -1.22 -11.74
CA LYS A 133 -30.28 0.02 -12.37
C LYS A 133 -28.75 0.06 -12.29
N ALA A 134 -28.15 -0.29 -11.16
CA ALA A 134 -26.70 -0.30 -11.00
C ALA A 134 -26.01 -1.33 -11.90
N LYS A 135 -26.61 -2.51 -12.07
CA LYS A 135 -26.10 -3.55 -12.98
C LYS A 135 -26.18 -3.12 -14.44
N GLU A 136 -27.24 -2.43 -14.85
CA GLU A 136 -27.39 -1.91 -16.23
C GLU A 136 -26.31 -0.88 -16.58
N LEU A 137 -25.83 -0.12 -15.60
CA LEU A 137 -24.82 0.92 -15.80
C LEU A 137 -23.40 0.37 -16.00
N ASN A 138 -23.10 -0.87 -15.59
CA ASN A 138 -21.82 -1.57 -15.77
C ASN A 138 -20.55 -0.82 -15.28
N HIS A 139 -20.69 0.28 -14.54
CA HIS A 139 -19.57 1.05 -13.99
C HIS A 139 -19.66 1.24 -12.46
N ILE A 140 -20.63 0.59 -11.82
CA ILE A 140 -20.84 0.66 -10.37
C ILE A 140 -20.45 -0.68 -9.76
N LEU A 141 -19.44 -0.67 -8.88
CA LEU A 141 -19.05 -1.86 -8.13
C LEU A 141 -20.09 -2.14 -7.03
N ILE A 142 -20.58 -3.37 -6.94
CA ILE A 142 -21.55 -3.77 -5.91
C ILE A 142 -20.85 -4.71 -4.94
N LEU A 143 -20.78 -4.33 -3.66
CA LEU A 143 -20.18 -5.11 -2.59
C LEU A 143 -21.24 -5.46 -1.54
N ASP A 144 -21.07 -6.60 -0.89
CA ASP A 144 -21.74 -6.92 0.37
C ASP A 144 -21.02 -6.26 1.55
N GLU A 145 -21.63 -6.32 2.73
CA GLU A 145 -21.04 -5.78 3.96
C GLU A 145 -19.68 -6.40 4.27
N GLU A 146 -19.53 -7.72 4.14
CA GLU A 146 -18.30 -8.43 4.45
C GLU A 146 -17.12 -7.96 3.61
N ARG A 147 -17.26 -7.94 2.26
CA ARG A 147 -16.21 -7.45 1.36
C ARG A 147 -15.93 -5.96 1.58
N PHE A 148 -16.96 -5.19 1.94
CA PHE A 148 -16.78 -3.77 2.22
C PHE A 148 -15.95 -3.52 3.49
N ILE A 149 -16.15 -4.32 4.54
CA ILE A 149 -15.37 -4.18 5.78
C ILE A 149 -13.91 -4.53 5.56
N GLU A 150 -13.61 -5.57 4.75
CA GLU A 150 -12.24 -5.98 4.44
C GLU A 150 -11.39 -4.86 3.83
N ILE A 151 -12.02 -3.98 3.04
CA ILE A 151 -11.30 -2.86 2.40
C ILE A 151 -11.13 -1.64 3.30
N LEU A 152 -11.84 -1.57 4.43
CA LEU A 152 -11.68 -0.47 5.38
C LEU A 152 -10.26 -0.52 5.98
N PRO A 153 -9.49 0.58 5.89
CA PRO A 153 -8.15 0.60 6.46
C PRO A 153 -8.25 0.39 7.97
N ALA A 154 -7.45 -0.53 8.50
CA ALA A 154 -7.39 -0.83 9.93
C ALA A 154 -7.31 0.45 10.76
N ILE A 155 -8.04 0.48 11.89
CA ILE A 155 -8.01 1.61 12.81
C ILE A 155 -6.55 1.78 13.24
N ARG A 156 -5.91 2.86 12.78
CA ARG A 156 -4.54 3.17 13.18
C ARG A 156 -4.55 3.33 14.70
N LYS A 157 -3.92 2.39 15.40
CA LYS A 157 -3.53 2.62 16.79
C LYS A 157 -2.74 3.93 16.81
N LYS A 158 -3.04 4.82 17.77
CA LYS A 158 -2.22 6.03 17.96
C LYS A 158 -0.77 5.59 17.96
N PRO A 159 0.14 6.32 17.29
CA PRO A 159 1.55 5.95 17.26
C PRO A 159 2.00 5.81 18.71
N ILE A 160 2.22 4.56 19.13
CA ILE A 160 2.88 4.27 20.39
C ILE A 160 4.23 4.94 20.22
N LYS A 161 4.50 5.98 21.03
CA LYS A 161 5.83 6.62 21.04
C LYS A 161 6.81 5.48 21.21
N ARG A 162 7.53 5.14 20.13
CA ARG A 162 8.61 4.17 20.21
C ARG A 162 9.55 4.74 21.26
N THR A 163 9.68 4.07 22.39
CA THR A 163 10.77 4.32 23.32
C THR A 163 12.03 4.16 22.47
N LEU A 164 12.72 5.27 22.22
CA LEU A 164 14.04 5.24 21.63
C LEU A 164 14.83 4.25 22.47
N LYS A 165 15.36 3.19 21.85
CA LYS A 165 16.36 2.36 22.53
C LYS A 165 17.40 3.32 23.10
N PRO A 166 17.80 3.18 24.38
CA PRO A 166 18.79 4.05 24.97
C PRO A 166 19.99 4.10 24.03
N ARG A 167 20.46 5.32 23.72
CA ARG A 167 21.66 5.50 22.91
C ARG A 167 22.77 4.77 23.64
N LYS A 168 23.41 3.79 22.98
CA LYS A 168 24.65 3.18 23.50
C LYS A 168 25.62 4.33 23.77
N ASP A 169 26.06 4.46 25.01
CA ASP A 169 27.10 5.44 25.35
C ASP A 169 28.34 5.12 24.52
N VAL A 170 28.78 6.11 23.75
CA VAL A 170 30.02 5.99 22.98
C VAL A 170 31.15 6.14 24.00
N PRO A 171 32.13 5.21 24.05
CA PRO A 171 33.30 5.37 24.91
C PRO A 171 33.95 6.74 24.67
N ASN A 172 34.31 7.47 25.73
CA ASN A 172 34.93 8.80 25.64
C ASN A 172 36.27 8.81 24.87
N THR A 173 36.84 7.64 24.61
CA THR A 173 38.06 7.38 23.85
C THR A 173 37.86 7.39 22.33
N VAL A 174 36.62 7.51 21.83
CA VAL A 174 36.29 7.46 20.40
C VAL A 174 35.79 8.82 19.89
N ASP A 175 36.48 9.40 18.89
CA ASP A 175 35.97 10.59 18.21
C ASP A 175 34.66 10.24 17.47
N LYS A 176 33.59 10.89 17.92
CA LYS A 176 32.24 10.73 17.38
C LYS A 176 32.16 11.04 15.88
N LYS A 177 32.94 12.00 15.37
CA LYS A 177 32.97 12.33 13.93
C LYS A 177 33.57 11.20 13.11
N VAL A 178 34.61 10.55 13.62
CA VAL A 178 35.26 9.39 13.01
C VAL A 178 34.27 8.21 12.97
N LEU A 179 33.58 7.97 14.08
CA LEU A 179 32.58 6.91 14.18
C LEU A 179 31.38 7.10 13.24
N ASP A 180 30.87 8.34 13.13
CA ASP A 180 29.76 8.66 12.22
C ASP A 180 30.16 8.54 10.75
N LYS A 181 31.42 8.82 10.40
CA LYS A 181 31.96 8.57 9.05
C LYS A 181 32.04 7.07 8.75
N LEU A 182 32.60 6.27 9.66
CA LEU A 182 32.69 4.81 9.48
C LEU A 182 31.31 4.18 9.30
N LYS A 183 30.32 4.59 10.11
CA LYS A 183 28.93 4.14 9.95
C LYS A 183 28.39 4.43 8.55
N LYS A 184 28.61 5.65 8.03
CA LYS A 184 28.16 6.03 6.68
C LYS A 184 28.81 5.18 5.60
N PHE A 185 30.10 4.88 5.73
CA PHE A 185 30.80 4.02 4.78
C PHE A 185 30.28 2.58 4.80
N PHE A 186 30.09 1.99 5.98
CA PHE A 186 29.62 0.60 6.10
C PHE A 186 28.16 0.35 5.72
N ILE A 187 27.30 1.39 5.74
CA ILE A 187 25.91 1.29 5.25
C ILE A 187 25.74 1.72 3.79
N SER A 188 26.84 2.11 3.12
CA SER A 188 26.82 2.50 1.71
C SER A 188 26.40 1.32 0.83
N ARG A 189 25.84 1.63 -0.35
CA ARG A 189 25.60 0.63 -1.41
C ARG A 189 26.73 0.58 -2.44
N ASP A 190 27.70 1.47 -2.30
CA ASP A 190 28.87 1.56 -3.14
C ASP A 190 30.05 0.82 -2.49
N ASN A 191 30.58 -0.17 -3.21
CA ASN A 191 31.65 -1.04 -2.72
C ASN A 191 32.97 -0.28 -2.49
N ASP A 192 33.22 0.80 -3.24
CA ASP A 192 34.44 1.60 -3.06
C ASP A 192 34.38 2.37 -1.74
N LEU A 193 33.20 2.90 -1.40
CA LEU A 193 32.96 3.57 -0.13
C LEU A 193 33.04 2.60 1.07
N ILE A 194 32.56 1.36 0.91
CA ILE A 194 32.72 0.32 1.93
C ILE A 194 34.22 0.01 2.12
N SER A 195 34.98 -0.12 1.03
CA SER A 195 36.41 -0.43 1.05
C SER A 195 37.23 0.69 1.71
N GLN A 196 36.93 1.96 1.38
CA GLN A 196 37.51 3.12 2.08
C GLN A 196 37.17 3.12 3.57
N GLY A 197 35.95 2.73 3.93
CA GLY A 197 35.54 2.53 5.32
C GLY A 197 36.38 1.48 6.03
N LEU A 198 36.68 0.36 5.37
CA LEU A 198 37.50 -0.72 5.91
C LEU A 198 38.96 -0.30 6.11
N GLU A 199 39.54 0.44 5.17
CA GLU A 199 40.90 0.99 5.31
C GLU A 199 40.98 2.01 6.43
N MET A 200 40.01 2.94 6.48
CA MET A 200 39.91 3.91 7.57
C MET A 200 39.79 3.20 8.92
N TYR A 201 38.94 2.18 9.02
CA TYR A 201 38.79 1.37 10.24
C TYR A 201 40.10 0.69 10.66
N ARG A 202 40.83 0.08 9.72
CA ARG A 202 42.14 -0.55 10.00
C ARG A 202 43.20 0.47 10.43
N SER A 203 43.22 1.65 9.82
CA SER A 203 44.19 2.72 10.12
C SER A 203 44.07 3.28 11.54
N LEU A 204 42.87 3.23 12.12
CA LEU A 204 42.61 3.77 13.45
C LEU A 204 43.24 2.93 14.57
N GLN A 205 43.49 1.64 14.32
CA GLN A 205 44.03 0.68 15.30
C GLN A 205 43.43 0.82 16.72
N ASN A 206 42.13 1.15 16.80
CA ASN A 206 41.47 1.49 18.04
C ASN A 206 40.52 0.36 18.45
N THR A 207 40.86 -0.30 19.55
CA THR A 207 40.11 -1.44 20.10
C THR A 207 38.70 -1.06 20.54
N ASP A 208 38.47 0.18 20.96
CA ASP A 208 37.14 0.64 21.39
C ASP A 208 36.22 0.86 20.19
N VAL A 209 36.78 1.32 19.06
CA VAL A 209 36.05 1.39 17.78
C VAL A 209 35.70 -0.01 17.29
N ALA A 210 36.63 -0.97 17.41
CA ALA A 210 36.38 -2.36 17.04
C ALA A 210 35.29 -2.99 17.89
N ASN A 211 35.39 -2.85 19.21
CA ASN A 211 34.39 -3.32 20.16
C ASN A 211 33.03 -2.66 19.89
N TYR A 212 32.98 -1.37 19.53
CA TYR A 212 31.72 -0.69 19.21
C TYR A 212 30.96 -1.33 18.02
N PHE A 213 31.67 -1.74 16.96
CA PHE A 213 31.05 -2.36 15.78
C PHE A 213 30.82 -3.86 15.94
N LEU A 214 31.63 -4.54 16.76
CA LEU A 214 31.53 -5.97 17.05
C LEU A 214 30.67 -6.28 18.28
N ASP A 215 30.20 -5.26 19.01
CA ASP A 215 29.36 -5.43 20.20
C ASP A 215 28.03 -6.13 19.85
N GLY A 216 27.86 -7.32 20.42
CA GLY A 216 26.76 -8.25 20.10
C GLY A 216 27.16 -9.39 19.17
N VAL A 217 28.38 -9.40 18.63
CA VAL A 217 28.88 -10.49 17.79
C VAL A 217 29.84 -11.37 18.60
N GLN A 218 29.53 -12.66 18.70
CA GLN A 218 30.41 -13.65 19.34
C GLN A 218 31.02 -14.58 18.30
N TYR A 219 32.30 -14.92 18.50
CA TYR A 219 32.95 -15.99 17.74
C TYR A 219 32.47 -17.35 18.30
N ALA A 220 31.91 -18.19 17.44
CA ALA A 220 31.61 -19.57 17.80
C ALA A 220 32.93 -20.31 18.08
N SER A 221 33.14 -20.78 19.30
CA SER A 221 34.34 -21.50 19.72
C SER A 221 34.42 -22.94 19.19
N GLN A 222 33.45 -23.39 18.38
CA GLN A 222 33.43 -24.72 17.78
C GLN A 222 33.28 -24.61 16.25
N GLY A 223 34.37 -24.84 15.53
CA GLY A 223 34.42 -25.31 14.14
C GLY A 223 33.74 -24.42 13.08
N GLY A 224 34.53 -23.61 12.36
CA GLY A 224 34.15 -23.07 11.06
C GLY A 224 34.25 -21.54 10.88
N GLY A 225 34.56 -20.79 11.94
CA GLY A 225 34.78 -19.34 11.82
C GLY A 225 33.53 -18.53 11.47
N HIS A 226 32.35 -18.98 11.90
CA HIS A 226 31.10 -18.24 11.70
C HIS A 226 30.82 -17.29 12.87
N LEU A 227 30.32 -16.09 12.53
CA LEU A 227 29.90 -15.07 13.50
C LEU A 227 28.48 -15.37 13.99
N ILE A 228 28.27 -15.39 15.31
CA ILE A 228 26.94 -15.53 15.93
C ILE A 228 26.45 -14.13 16.35
N PRO A 229 25.24 -13.71 15.94
CA PRO A 229 24.65 -12.41 16.28
C PRO A 229 24.07 -12.34 17.70
#